data_AF-A0A248TLH8-F1
#
_entry.id   AF-A0A248TLH8-F1
#
_cell.length_a   1.000
_cell.length_b   1.000
_cell.length_c   1.000
_cell.angle_alpha   90.00
_cell.angle_beta   90.00
_cell.angle_gamma   90.00
#
_symmetry.space_group_name_H-M   'P 1'
#
loop_
_entity.id
_entity.type
_entity.pdbx_description
1 polymer ?
#
loop_
_entity_poly.entity_id
_entity_poly.type
_entity_poly.pdbx_seq_one_letter_code
_entity_poly.pdbx_strand_id
1 'polypeptide(L)'
;MFLHPLKSFPISHLILREVYHRKLDEDERAILNIARQGNTNIINERGLYSIVMTSRKPEAREFKRWITQEIIPRKLFSKNI
;
A
#
# COMPACT_ATOMS: atom_id res chain seq x y z
N MET A 1 -2.06 -10.48 22.14
CA MET A 1 -3.38 -10.21 21.52
C MET A 1 -3.42 -8.75 21.10
N PHE A 2 -2.76 -8.38 20.00
CA PHE A 2 -2.78 -7.01 19.50
C PHE A 2 -3.97 -6.86 18.55
N LEU A 3 -4.96 -6.05 18.94
CA LEU A 3 -6.07 -5.67 18.05
C LEU A 3 -5.50 -4.88 16.88
N HIS A 4 -5.51 -5.48 15.70
CA HIS A 4 -4.99 -4.91 14.46
C HIS A 4 -5.95 -3.84 13.93
N PRO A 5 -5.52 -2.59 13.67
CA PRO A 5 -6.36 -1.58 13.03
C PRO A 5 -6.76 -1.96 11.59
N LEU A 6 -6.11 -2.97 10.99
CA LEU A 6 -6.40 -3.43 9.63
C LEU A 6 -7.72 -4.22 9.48
N LYS A 7 -8.39 -4.65 10.57
CA LYS A 7 -9.67 -5.37 10.42
C LYS A 7 -10.79 -4.50 9.84
N SER A 8 -10.64 -3.19 9.87
CA SER A 8 -11.63 -2.23 9.35
C SER A 8 -11.10 -1.39 8.19
N PHE A 9 -9.95 -1.76 7.61
CA PHE A 9 -9.31 -0.99 6.55
C PHE A 9 -9.61 -1.58 5.18
N PRO A 10 -10.65 -1.15 4.47
CA PRO A 10 -10.87 -1.57 3.10
C PRO A 10 -9.80 -0.90 2.22
N ILE A 11 -8.65 -1.55 2.07
CA ILE A 11 -7.62 -1.15 1.09
C ILE A 11 -8.24 -1.06 -0.33
N SER A 12 -9.35 -1.77 -0.57
CA SER A 12 -10.18 -1.65 -1.77
C SER A 12 -10.60 -0.21 -2.11
N HIS A 13 -10.78 0.67 -1.13
CA HIS A 13 -11.22 2.06 -1.35
C HIS A 13 -10.07 3.03 -1.60
N LEU A 14 -8.82 2.64 -1.35
CA LEU A 14 -7.65 3.48 -1.65
C LEU A 14 -7.39 3.58 -3.16
N ILE A 15 -7.90 2.64 -3.95
CA ILE A 15 -7.71 2.52 -5.40
C ILE A 15 -8.74 3.37 -6.15
N LEU A 16 -8.45 4.66 -6.37
CA LEU A 16 -9.12 5.45 -7.41
C LEU A 16 -8.19 5.61 -8.61
N ARG A 17 -8.76 5.39 -9.80
CA ARG A 17 -8.15 5.26 -11.13
C ARG A 17 -7.13 6.35 -11.51
N GLU A 18 -7.14 7.50 -10.84
CA GLU A 18 -6.34 8.68 -11.21
C GLU A 18 -4.90 8.71 -10.67
N VAL A 19 -4.55 7.93 -9.63
CA VAL A 19 -3.23 8.02 -8.98
C VAL A 19 -2.19 7.05 -9.58
N TYR A 20 -2.63 6.08 -10.38
CA TYR A 20 -1.84 4.91 -10.80
C TYR A 20 -0.69 5.19 -11.76
N HIS A 21 -0.79 6.19 -12.62
CA HIS A 21 0.09 6.26 -13.79
C HIS A 21 1.31 7.16 -13.64
N ARG A 22 1.37 8.03 -12.62
CA ARG A 22 2.41 9.08 -12.52
C ARG A 22 3.36 8.95 -11.33
N LYS A 23 3.21 7.93 -10.48
CA LYS A 23 3.93 7.83 -9.20
C LYS A 23 4.53 6.46 -8.89
N LEU A 24 4.54 5.56 -9.87
CA LEU A 24 5.12 4.23 -9.73
C LEU A 24 6.31 4.10 -10.66
N ASP A 25 7.38 3.51 -10.16
CA ASP A 25 8.52 3.13 -10.98
C ASP A 25 8.16 1.93 -11.87
N GLU A 26 8.99 1.65 -12.87
CA GLU A 26 8.69 0.64 -13.87
C GLU A 26 8.64 -0.79 -13.29
N ASP A 27 9.47 -1.08 -12.28
CA ASP A 27 9.50 -2.37 -11.57
C ASP A 27 8.35 -2.55 -10.57
N GLU A 28 7.65 -1.47 -10.22
CA GLU A 28 6.58 -1.46 -9.23
C GLU A 28 5.22 -1.87 -9.81
N ARG A 29 5.09 -1.93 -11.14
CA ARG A 29 3.84 -2.21 -11.84
C ARG A 29 4.02 -3.16 -13.02
N ALA A 30 2.98 -3.94 -13.29
CA ALA A 30 2.85 -4.74 -14.50
C ALA A 30 1.40 -4.72 -14.99
N ILE A 31 1.19 -5.04 -16.27
CA ILE A 31 -0.14 -5.30 -16.81
C ILE A 31 -0.28 -6.81 -16.95
N LEU A 32 -1.30 -7.37 -16.30
CA LEU A 32 -1.67 -8.77 -16.45
C LEU A 32 -3.03 -8.87 -17.12
N ASN A 33 -3.13 -9.75 -18.13
CA ASN A 33 -4.43 -10.15 -18.67
C ASN A 33 -5.03 -11.24 -17.78
N ILE A 34 -6.11 -10.92 -17.07
CA ILE A 34 -6.84 -11.86 -16.20
C ILE A 34 -8.01 -12.52 -16.95
N ALA A 35 -7.79 -12.85 -18.22
CA ALA A 35 -8.76 -13.47 -19.12
C ALA A 35 -10.05 -12.66 -19.27
N ARG A 36 -11.16 -13.11 -18.66
CA ARG A 36 -12.50 -12.52 -18.86
C ARG A 36 -12.58 -11.06 -18.41
N GLN A 37 -11.78 -10.65 -17.42
CA GLN A 37 -11.76 -9.26 -16.96
C GLN A 37 -10.75 -8.38 -17.74
N GLY A 38 -10.02 -8.95 -18.70
CA GLY A 38 -9.07 -8.24 -19.56
C GLY A 38 -7.78 -7.82 -18.86
N ASN A 39 -7.14 -6.78 -19.39
CA ASN A 39 -5.88 -6.26 -18.86
C ASN A 39 -6.13 -5.43 -17.59
N THR A 40 -5.41 -5.78 -16.52
CA THR A 40 -5.43 -5.05 -15.24
C THR A 40 -4.03 -4.66 -14.82
N ASN A 41 -3.90 -3.55 -14.09
CA ASN A 41 -2.66 -3.16 -13.44
C ASN A 41 -2.48 -4.00 -12.17
N ILE A 42 -1.32 -4.61 -12.04
CA ILE A 42 -0.87 -5.26 -10.82
C ILE A 42 0.33 -4.46 -10.31
N ILE A 43 0.36 -4.25 -9.00
CA ILE A 43 1.47 -3.58 -8.31
C ILE A 43 2.08 -4.56 -7.31
N ASN A 44 3.39 -4.46 -7.13
CA ASN A 44 4.07 -5.20 -6.08
C ASN A 44 3.95 -4.46 -4.72
N GLU A 45 4.54 -5.03 -3.68
CA GLU A 45 4.51 -4.43 -2.33
C GLU A 45 5.13 -3.02 -2.29
N ARG A 46 6.22 -2.77 -3.01
CA ARG A 46 6.87 -1.45 -3.07
C ARG A 46 5.93 -0.42 -3.68
N GLY A 47 5.34 -0.75 -4.83
CA GLY A 47 4.35 0.10 -5.49
C GLY A 47 3.13 0.39 -4.62
N LEU A 48 2.66 -0.58 -3.84
CA LEU A 48 1.60 -0.35 -2.86
C LEU A 48 2.01 0.71 -1.83
N TYR A 49 3.21 0.62 -1.26
CA TYR A 49 3.70 1.63 -0.33
C TYR A 49 3.84 3.00 -1.01
N SER A 50 4.39 3.07 -2.21
CA SER A 50 4.52 4.30 -3.00
C SER A 50 3.17 5.01 -3.20
N ILE A 51 2.12 4.25 -3.52
CA ILE A 51 0.75 4.79 -3.64
C ILE A 51 0.22 5.29 -2.29
N VAL A 52 0.37 4.50 -1.23
CA VAL A 52 -0.20 4.88 0.07
C VAL A 52 0.53 6.10 0.65
N MET A 53 1.85 6.18 0.51
CA MET A 53 2.64 7.30 1.00
C MET A 53 2.23 8.61 0.33
N THR A 54 1.98 8.57 -0.99
CA THR A 54 1.62 9.74 -1.80
C THR A 54 0.13 10.05 -1.84
N SER A 55 -0.71 9.19 -1.26
CA SER A 55 -2.16 9.38 -1.19
C SER A 55 -2.54 10.47 -0.18
N ARG A 56 -3.56 11.26 -0.56
CA ARG A 56 -4.17 12.33 0.26
C ARG A 56 -5.44 11.87 1.00
N LYS A 57 -5.86 10.62 0.80
CA LYS A 57 -7.05 10.07 1.43
C LYS A 57 -6.86 9.97 2.97
N PRO A 58 -7.89 10.25 3.79
CA PRO A 58 -7.82 10.13 5.24
C PRO A 58 -7.31 8.76 5.70
N GLU A 59 -7.72 7.71 5.01
CA GLU A 59 -7.30 6.33 5.24
C GLU A 59 -5.77 6.21 5.07
N ALA A 60 -5.21 6.70 3.96
CA ALA A 60 -3.75 6.65 3.78
C ALA A 60 -2.97 7.34 4.91
N ARG A 61 -3.56 8.37 5.55
CA ARG A 61 -2.94 9.06 6.68
C ARG A 61 -2.85 8.19 7.93
N GLU A 62 -3.87 7.40 8.24
CA GLU A 62 -3.86 6.48 9.38
C GLU A 62 -2.85 5.36 9.17
N PHE A 63 -2.82 4.79 7.96
CA PHE A 63 -1.84 3.76 7.61
C PHE A 63 -0.39 4.28 7.68
N LYS A 64 -0.14 5.50 7.20
CA LYS A 64 1.15 6.18 7.33
C LYS A 64 1.61 6.32 8.79
N ARG A 65 0.71 6.76 9.67
CA ARG A 65 1.00 6.88 11.11
C ARG A 65 1.31 5.53 11.74
N TRP A 66 0.49 4.52 11.45
CA TRP A 66 0.69 3.18 11.96
C TRP A 66 2.05 2.57 11.54
N ILE A 67 2.40 2.65 10.26
CA ILE A 67 3.71 2.15 9.78
C ILE A 67 4.88 2.85 10.50
N THR A 68 4.81 4.18 10.60
CA THR A 68 5.91 4.98 11.15
C THR A 68 6.05 4.86 12.67
N GLN A 69 4.95 4.66 13.39
CA GLN A 69 4.97 4.57 14.86
C GLN A 69 5.12 3.15 15.39
N GLU A 70 4.58 2.14 14.70
CA GLU A 70 4.60 0.76 15.21
C GLU A 70 5.55 -0.13 14.43
N ILE A 71 5.48 -0.10 13.10
CA ILE A 71 6.16 -1.11 12.28
C ILE A 71 7.65 -0.81 12.11
N ILE A 72 8.00 0.42 11.72
CA ILE A 72 9.41 0.81 11.50
C ILE A 72 10.20 0.69 12.81
N PRO A 73 9.75 1.26 13.95
CA PRO A 73 10.45 1.12 15.22
C PRO A 73 10.59 -0.34 15.61
N ARG A 74 9.51 -1.13 15.56
CA ARG A 74 9.55 -2.55 15.92
C ARG A 74 10.54 -3.35 15.07
N LYS A 75 10.61 -3.11 13.75
CA LYS A 75 11.57 -3.80 12.87
C LYS A 75 13.02 -3.36 13.12
N LEU A 76 13.26 -2.10 13.44
CA LEU A 76 14.61 -1.61 13.75
C LEU A 76 15.11 -2.11 15.10
N PHE A 77 14.25 -2.12 16.12
CA PHE A 77 14.61 -2.61 17.46
C PHE A 77 14.76 -4.14 17.51
N SER A 78 13.97 -4.88 16.74
CA SER A 78 14.06 -6.34 16.67
C SER A 78 15.30 -6.87 15.94
N LYS A 79 16.02 -6.05 15.16
CA LYS A 79 17.26 -6.45 14.46
C LYS A 79 18.53 -6.25 15.31
N ASN A 80 18.41 -5.67 16.50
CA ASN A 80 19.53 -5.35 17.40
C ASN A 80 19.52 -6.21 18.67
N ILE A 81 18.82 -7.34 18.65
CA ILE A 81 18.75 -8.38 19.68
C ILE A 81 18.92 -9.72 18.96
#